data_AF-A6NU77-F1
#
_entry.id   AF-A6NU77-F1
#
_cell.length_a   1.000
_cell.length_b   1.000
_cell.length_c   1.000
_cell.angle_alpha   90.00
_cell.angle_beta   90.00
_cell.angle_gamma   90.00
#
_symmetry.space_group_name_H-M   'P 1'
#
loop_
_entity.id
_entity.type
_entity.pdbx_description
1 polymer ?
#
loop_
_entity_poly.entity_id
_entity_poly.type
_entity_poly.pdbx_seq_one_letter_code
_entity_poly.pdbx_strand_id
1 'polypeptide(L)'
;MAETKNLCAQIPLDLHAKVCEAKERLGITTSQYMTGLLRTYFTIFCTQEKKGVTNMENSRTMAFQIPEELFQRIKRHLEHESARLGRKVTQREFVLGLIESALAQAEAGEAAAQEHEDSIMPDTDQEPAQGAENAEEVSPQPEE
;
A
#
# COMPACT_ATOMS: atom_id res chain seq x y z
N MET A 1 -20.64 41.37 -15.91
CA MET A 1 -19.63 41.49 -14.83
C MET A 1 -19.88 40.37 -13.84
N ALA A 2 -18.85 39.69 -13.36
CA ALA A 2 -19.03 38.70 -12.30
C ALA A 2 -19.41 39.43 -11.00
N GLU A 3 -20.38 38.88 -10.25
CA GLU A 3 -20.73 39.39 -8.93
C GLU A 3 -19.52 39.23 -7.99
N THR A 4 -19.18 40.28 -7.25
CA THR A 4 -18.02 40.27 -6.33
C THR A 4 -18.48 40.57 -4.90
N LYS A 5 -17.87 39.89 -3.93
CA LYS A 5 -18.07 40.13 -2.49
C LYS A 5 -16.71 40.40 -1.84
N ASN A 6 -16.67 41.34 -0.90
CA ASN A 6 -15.43 41.67 -0.19
C ASN A 6 -15.05 40.57 0.80
N LEU A 7 -13.76 40.22 0.83
CA LEU A 7 -13.17 39.34 1.84
C LEU A 7 -12.24 40.18 2.73
N CYS A 8 -12.61 40.33 4.00
CA CYS A 8 -11.83 41.09 4.99
C CYS A 8 -11.28 40.14 6.05
N ALA A 9 -9.96 40.14 6.24
CA ALA A 9 -9.28 39.38 7.29
C ALA A 9 -8.12 40.21 7.85
N GLN A 10 -7.90 40.11 9.16
CA GLN A 10 -6.70 40.69 9.78
C GLN A 10 -5.52 39.78 9.48
N ILE A 11 -4.40 40.37 9.05
CA ILE A 11 -3.15 39.65 8.79
C ILE A 11 -2.02 40.30 9.61
N PRO A 12 -0.99 39.54 10.01
CA PRO A 12 0.18 40.09 10.69
C PRO A 12 0.86 41.19 9.86
N LEU A 13 1.42 42.19 10.54
CA LEU A 13 2.06 43.35 9.90
C LEU A 13 3.19 42.94 8.95
N ASP A 14 3.99 41.94 9.32
CA ASP A 14 5.09 41.43 8.49
C ASP A 14 4.58 40.84 7.17
N LEU A 15 3.45 40.14 7.22
CA LEU A 15 2.83 39.55 6.03
C LEU A 15 2.22 40.64 5.15
N HIS A 16 1.59 41.64 5.76
CA HIS A 16 1.06 42.80 5.06
C HIS A 16 2.17 43.56 4.30
N ALA A 17 3.33 43.78 4.93
CA ALA A 17 4.46 44.44 4.29
C ALA A 17 4.94 43.67 3.04
N LYS A 18 5.12 42.35 3.15
CA LYS A 18 5.50 41.48 2.02
C LYS A 18 4.50 41.51 0.87
N VAL A 19 3.20 41.49 1.20
CA VAL A 19 2.12 41.57 0.21
C VAL A 19 2.14 42.93 -0.49
N CYS A 20 2.40 44.02 0.23
CA CYS A 20 2.48 45.35 -0.35
C CYS A 20 3.65 45.51 -1.31
N GLU A 21 4.84 45.08 -0.91
CA GLU A 21 6.04 45.08 -1.77
C GLU A 21 5.82 44.23 -3.03
N ALA A 22 5.25 43.03 -2.87
CA ALA A 22 4.96 42.14 -4.01
C ALA A 22 3.96 42.76 -5.00
N LYS A 23 2.92 43.44 -4.51
CA LYS A 23 1.93 44.12 -5.38
C LYS A 23 2.57 45.28 -6.15
N GLU A 24 3.41 46.06 -5.48
CA GLU A 24 4.03 47.26 -6.05
C GLU A 24 5.01 46.86 -7.16
N ARG A 25 5.81 45.83 -6.92
CA ARG A 25 6.70 45.24 -7.93
C ARG A 25 5.95 44.74 -9.17
N LEU A 26 4.74 44.21 -8.99
CA LEU A 26 3.92 43.69 -10.09
C LEU A 26 3.01 44.75 -10.72
N GLY A 27 2.92 45.96 -10.16
CA GLY A 27 2.08 47.05 -10.66
C GLY A 27 0.57 46.74 -10.64
N ILE A 28 0.12 45.80 -9.81
CA ILE A 28 -1.28 45.35 -9.75
C ILE A 28 -1.98 45.80 -8.47
N THR A 29 -3.31 45.85 -8.51
CA THR A 29 -4.10 46.22 -7.33
C THR A 29 -4.08 45.11 -6.28
N THR A 30 -4.27 45.48 -5.01
CA THR A 30 -4.36 44.50 -3.90
C THR A 30 -5.42 43.43 -4.17
N SER A 31 -6.56 43.82 -4.76
CA SER A 31 -7.66 42.90 -5.08
C SER A 31 -7.26 41.86 -6.13
N GLN A 32 -6.55 42.28 -7.20
CA GLN A 32 -6.04 41.37 -8.22
C GLN A 32 -5.00 40.40 -7.64
N TYR A 33 -4.08 40.90 -6.83
CA TYR A 33 -3.05 40.08 -6.20
C TYR A 33 -3.66 39.05 -5.23
N MET A 34 -4.59 39.46 -4.36
CA MET A 34 -5.30 38.55 -3.45
C MET A 34 -6.13 37.52 -4.21
N THR A 35 -6.84 37.93 -5.27
CA THR A 35 -7.62 37.00 -6.11
C THR A 35 -6.74 35.96 -6.77
N GLY A 36 -5.56 36.36 -7.28
CA GLY A 36 -4.59 35.44 -7.87
C GLY A 36 -4.03 34.47 -6.85
N LEU A 37 -3.63 34.97 -5.68
CA LEU A 37 -3.10 34.16 -4.58
C LEU A 37 -4.14 33.13 -4.11
N LEU A 38 -5.37 33.59 -3.84
CA LEU A 38 -6.47 32.73 -3.44
C LEU A 38 -6.80 31.71 -4.52
N ARG A 39 -6.85 32.10 -5.80
CA ARG A 39 -7.11 31.17 -6.89
C ARG A 39 -6.05 30.07 -6.97
N THR A 40 -4.77 30.44 -6.90
CA THR A 40 -3.66 29.49 -6.95
C THR A 40 -3.69 28.55 -5.76
N TYR A 41 -3.76 29.08 -4.54
CA TYR A 41 -3.79 28.27 -3.32
C TYR A 41 -5.06 27.44 -3.20
N PHE A 42 -6.23 27.98 -3.53
CA PHE A 42 -7.49 27.24 -3.50
C PHE A 42 -7.53 26.17 -4.59
N THR A 43 -6.96 26.42 -5.76
CA THR A 43 -6.84 25.40 -6.81
C THR A 43 -5.90 24.28 -6.35
N ILE A 44 -4.75 24.60 -5.74
CA ILE A 44 -3.84 23.60 -5.18
C ILE A 44 -4.54 22.84 -4.05
N PHE A 45 -5.13 23.54 -3.09
CA PHE A 45 -5.84 22.98 -1.94
C PHE A 45 -6.99 22.07 -2.38
N CYS A 46 -7.90 22.54 -3.23
CA CYS A 46 -8.99 21.73 -3.76
C CYS A 46 -8.52 20.62 -4.71
N THR A 47 -7.39 20.78 -5.41
CA THR A 47 -6.80 19.70 -6.21
C THR A 47 -6.19 18.64 -5.30
N GLN A 48 -5.60 19.01 -4.16
CA GLN A 48 -5.13 18.07 -3.13
C GLN A 48 -6.27 17.40 -2.37
N GLU A 49 -7.41 18.07 -2.16
CA GLU A 49 -8.60 17.44 -1.58
C GLU A 49 -9.31 16.51 -2.59
N LYS A 50 -9.39 16.89 -3.88
CA LYS A 50 -10.00 16.06 -4.93
C LYS A 50 -9.10 14.93 -5.43
N LYS A 51 -7.77 15.10 -5.36
CA LYS A 51 -6.79 14.00 -5.42
C LYS A 51 -6.58 13.50 -3.99
N GLY A 52 -7.63 12.90 -3.42
CA GLY A 52 -7.70 12.53 -2.01
C GLY A 52 -6.34 12.18 -1.43
N VAL A 53 -5.89 13.01 -0.48
CA VAL A 53 -5.22 12.60 0.74
C VAL A 53 -4.56 11.22 0.61
N THR A 54 -3.45 11.14 -0.13
CA THR A 54 -2.41 10.20 0.25
C THR A 54 -1.84 10.76 1.52
N ASN A 55 -2.45 10.35 2.63
CA ASN A 55 -1.94 10.50 3.98
C ASN A 55 -0.51 9.91 3.95
N MET A 56 0.47 10.81 3.81
CA MET A 56 1.87 10.49 3.56
C MET A 56 2.63 10.22 4.87
N GLU A 57 1.90 10.02 5.97
CA GLU A 57 2.51 9.78 7.28
C GLU A 57 2.89 8.30 7.49
N ASN A 58 2.29 7.36 6.74
CA ASN A 58 2.61 5.92 6.81
C ASN A 58 2.58 5.15 5.48
N SER A 59 2.53 5.83 4.33
CA SER A 59 2.54 5.16 3.01
C SER A 59 3.88 5.33 2.30
N ARG A 60 4.51 4.22 1.90
CA ARG A 60 5.70 4.23 1.03
C ARG A 60 5.27 4.14 -0.43
N THR A 61 5.81 5.00 -1.29
CA THR A 61 5.59 4.93 -2.74
C THR A 61 6.51 3.88 -3.36
N MET A 62 5.93 2.96 -4.13
CA MET A 62 6.66 1.98 -4.93
C MET A 62 6.50 2.33 -6.41
N ALA A 63 7.62 2.49 -7.12
CA ALA A 63 7.65 2.80 -8.55
C ALA A 63 8.56 1.80 -9.28
N PHE A 64 8.11 1.33 -10.43
CA PHE A 64 8.85 0.41 -11.30
C PHE A 64 8.89 0.94 -12.72
N GLN A 65 9.97 0.65 -13.43
CA GLN A 65 10.01 0.81 -14.89
C GLN A 65 9.51 -0.48 -15.52
N ILE A 66 8.57 -0.37 -16.44
CA ILE A 66 8.09 -1.49 -17.25
C ILE A 66 8.21 -1.15 -18.72
N PRO A 67 8.39 -2.16 -19.60
CA PRO A 67 8.32 -1.95 -21.03
C PRO A 67 6.98 -1.35 -21.45
N GLU A 68 7.01 -0.50 -22.48
CA GLU A 68 5.81 0.15 -23.05
C GLU A 68 4.77 -0.87 -23.51
N GLU A 69 5.20 -2.01 -24.08
CA GLU A 69 4.29 -3.08 -24.51
C GLU A 69 3.46 -3.62 -23.35
N LEU A 70 4.10 -3.87 -22.20
CA LEU A 70 3.43 -4.34 -21.00
C LEU A 70 2.48 -3.27 -20.45
N PHE A 71 2.90 -2.01 -20.45
CA PHE A 71 2.06 -0.89 -20.02
C PHE A 71 0.76 -0.81 -20.85
N GLN A 72 0.88 -0.91 -22.18
CA GLN A 72 -0.28 -0.89 -23.07
C GLN A 72 -1.17 -2.12 -22.90
N ARG A 73 -0.58 -3.30 -22.66
CA ARG A 73 -1.33 -4.53 -22.39
C ARG A 73 -2.15 -4.41 -21.10
N ILE A 74 -1.57 -3.84 -20.04
CA ILE A 74 -2.28 -3.54 -18.79
C ILE A 74 -3.43 -2.57 -19.05
N LYS A 75 -3.17 -1.49 -19.80
CA LYS A 75 -4.19 -0.50 -20.14
C LYS A 75 -5.40 -1.11 -20.87
N ARG A 76 -5.16 -1.92 -21.91
CA ARG A 76 -6.21 -2.64 -22.65
C ARG A 76 -7.04 -3.55 -21.76
N HIS A 77 -6.38 -4.27 -20.84
CA HIS A 77 -7.05 -5.13 -19.89
C HIS A 77 -7.98 -4.35 -18.94
N LEU A 78 -7.49 -3.22 -18.40
CA LEU A 78 -8.28 -2.36 -17.51
C LEU A 78 -9.48 -1.73 -18.21
N GLU A 79 -9.36 -1.35 -19.49
CA GLU A 79 -10.48 -0.83 -20.28
C GLU A 79 -11.57 -1.89 -20.46
N HIS A 80 -11.19 -3.12 -20.79
CA HIS A 80 -12.11 -4.24 -20.91
C HIS A 80 -12.79 -4.58 -19.57
N GLU A 81 -12.02 -4.64 -18.49
CA GLU A 81 -12.56 -4.89 -17.14
C GLU A 81 -13.48 -3.77 -16.67
N SER A 82 -13.16 -2.52 -17.01
CA SER A 82 -14.02 -1.38 -16.69
C SER A 82 -15.35 -1.45 -17.43
N ALA A 83 -15.33 -1.88 -18.69
CA ALA A 83 -16.55 -2.09 -19.48
C ALA A 83 -17.38 -3.26 -18.91
N ARG A 84 -16.74 -4.37 -18.53
CA ARG A 84 -17.39 -5.55 -17.97
C ARG A 84 -18.06 -5.27 -16.61
N LEU A 85 -17.40 -4.54 -15.73
CA LEU A 85 -17.88 -4.25 -14.37
C LEU A 85 -18.77 -3.00 -14.31
N GLY A 86 -18.89 -2.23 -15.41
CA GLY A 86 -19.63 -0.97 -15.45
C GLY A 86 -19.05 0.12 -14.55
N ARG A 87 -17.84 -0.07 -14.01
CA ARG A 87 -17.12 0.89 -13.17
C ARG A 87 -15.68 1.04 -13.66
N LYS A 88 -15.11 2.23 -13.50
CA LYS A 88 -13.71 2.47 -13.87
C LYS A 88 -12.75 1.74 -12.93
N VAL A 89 -12.08 0.72 -13.42
CA VAL A 89 -11.01 0.01 -12.71
C VAL A 89 -9.71 0.79 -12.89
N THR A 90 -9.02 1.09 -11.79
CA THR A 90 -7.77 1.87 -11.84
C THR A 90 -6.54 0.97 -11.88
N GLN A 91 -5.45 1.47 -12.47
CA GLN A 91 -4.17 0.74 -12.48
C GLN A 91 -3.66 0.45 -11.06
N ARG A 92 -3.87 1.39 -10.12
CA ARG A 92 -3.54 1.22 -8.71
C ARG A 92 -4.30 0.04 -8.10
N GLU A 93 -5.62 -0.02 -8.27
CA GLU A 93 -6.47 -1.08 -7.71
C GLU A 93 -6.08 -2.45 -8.26
N PHE A 94 -5.81 -2.54 -9.56
CA PHE A 94 -5.35 -3.77 -10.19
C PHE A 94 -4.00 -4.25 -9.62
N VAL A 95 -3.01 -3.36 -9.51
CA VAL A 95 -1.69 -3.72 -8.99
C VAL A 95 -1.75 -4.11 -7.51
N LEU A 96 -2.52 -3.39 -6.69
CA LEU A 96 -2.69 -3.75 -5.27
C LEU A 96 -3.38 -5.10 -5.12
N GLY A 97 -4.45 -5.36 -5.88
CA GLY A 97 -5.14 -6.65 -5.83
C GLY A 97 -4.26 -7.82 -6.26
N LEU A 98 -3.37 -7.62 -7.24
CA LEU A 98 -2.37 -8.63 -7.61
C LEU A 98 -1.39 -8.92 -6.48
N ILE A 99 -0.91 -7.88 -5.78
CA ILE A 99 0.02 -8.04 -4.65
C ILE A 99 -0.65 -8.76 -3.49
N GLU A 100 -1.84 -8.31 -3.08
CA GLU A 100 -2.62 -8.91 -1.99
C GLU A 100 -2.93 -10.38 -2.27
N SER A 101 -3.36 -10.70 -3.50
CA SER A 101 -3.64 -12.08 -3.90
C SER A 101 -2.39 -12.95 -3.95
N ALA A 102 -1.26 -12.42 -4.40
CA ALA A 102 0.01 -13.15 -4.42
C ALA A 102 0.54 -13.41 -3.01
N LEU A 103 0.43 -12.44 -2.10
CA LEU A 103 0.81 -12.59 -0.69
C LEU A 103 -0.06 -13.63 0.00
N ALA A 104 -1.39 -13.55 -0.16
CA ALA A 104 -2.31 -14.52 0.43
C ALA A 104 -2.03 -15.96 -0.06
N GLN A 105 -1.65 -16.14 -1.34
CA GLN A 105 -1.26 -17.44 -1.87
C GLN A 105 0.08 -17.94 -1.28
N ALA A 106 1.06 -17.06 -1.10
CA ALA A 106 2.34 -17.41 -0.51
C ALA A 106 2.18 -17.80 0.97
N GLU A 107 1.46 -17.00 1.76
CA GLU A 107 1.19 -17.25 3.18
C GLU A 107 0.40 -18.55 3.38
N ALA A 108 -0.59 -18.83 2.53
CA ALA A 108 -1.33 -20.10 2.58
C ALA A 108 -0.44 -21.31 2.24
N GLY A 109 0.50 -21.17 1.31
CA GLY A 109 1.46 -22.21 0.97
C GLY A 109 2.49 -22.46 2.09
N GLU A 110 2.91 -21.41 2.78
CA GLU A 110 3.82 -21.50 3.93
C GLU A 110 3.13 -22.14 5.15
N ALA A 111 1.87 -21.80 5.42
CA ALA A 111 1.06 -22.45 6.46
C ALA A 111 0.92 -23.96 6.19
N ALA A 112 0.62 -24.33 4.94
CA ALA A 112 0.52 -25.72 4.48
C ALA A 112 1.85 -26.51 4.55
N ALA A 113 2.98 -25.82 4.43
CA ALA A 113 4.30 -26.44 4.57
C ALA A 113 4.69 -26.62 6.04
N GLN A 114 4.37 -25.66 6.91
CA GLN A 114 4.65 -25.73 8.36
C GLN A 114 3.83 -26.82 9.06
N GLU A 115 2.56 -27.02 8.68
CA GLU A 115 1.73 -28.10 9.25
C GLU A 115 2.15 -29.51 8.80
N HIS A 116 2.91 -29.62 7.70
CA HIS A 116 3.54 -30.88 7.30
C HIS A 116 4.85 -31.16 8.04
N GLU A 117 5.61 -30.13 8.43
CA GLU A 117 6.89 -30.28 9.15
C GLU A 117 6.69 -30.59 10.66
N ASP A 118 5.62 -30.07 11.28
CA ASP A 118 5.27 -30.36 12.69
C ASP A 118 4.62 -31.75 12.90
N SER A 119 4.20 -32.41 11.80
CA SER A 119 3.69 -33.80 11.84
C SER A 119 4.77 -34.87 11.68
N ILE A 120 6.04 -34.48 11.48
CA ILE A 120 7.17 -35.41 11.30
C ILE A 120 8.17 -35.24 12.46
N MET A 121 7.67 -35.31 13.70
CA MET A 121 8.51 -35.71 14.84
C MET A 121 8.16 -37.17 15.14
N PRO A 122 9.05 -38.14 14.87
CA PRO A 122 8.80 -39.51 15.29
C PRO A 122 8.92 -39.56 16.82
N ASP A 123 7.81 -39.89 17.47
CA ASP A 123 7.74 -40.28 18.88
C ASP A 123 8.80 -41.35 19.14
N THR A 124 9.93 -40.92 19.70
CA THR A 124 10.96 -41.80 20.25
C THR A 124 10.79 -41.74 21.75
N ASP A 125 10.77 -42.94 22.35
CA ASP A 125 10.79 -43.26 23.78
C ASP A 125 9.44 -43.49 24.45
N GLN A 126 8.95 -44.73 24.34
CA GLN A 126 8.11 -45.34 25.36
C GLN A 126 8.76 -46.61 25.95
N GLU A 127 9.42 -46.43 27.09
CA GLU A 127 9.62 -47.43 28.15
C GLU A 127 9.46 -46.70 29.51
N PRO A 128 9.20 -47.35 30.67
CA PRO A 128 9.28 -48.79 30.97
C PRO A 128 8.09 -49.35 31.79
N ALA A 129 8.05 -50.68 32.00
CA ALA A 129 7.82 -51.33 33.32
C ALA A 129 7.41 -52.83 33.24
N GLN A 130 8.41 -53.69 33.41
CA GLN A 130 8.52 -54.87 34.29
C GLN A 130 7.29 -55.71 34.68
N GLY A 131 7.39 -57.02 34.41
CA GLY A 131 6.71 -58.11 35.13
C GLY A 131 7.34 -59.46 34.73
N ALA A 132 7.96 -60.16 35.69
CA ALA A 132 8.90 -61.26 35.49
C ALA A 132 8.29 -62.66 35.68
N GLU A 133 8.73 -63.64 34.89
CA GLU A 133 8.93 -65.06 35.27
C GLU A 133 9.74 -65.76 34.15
N ASN A 134 11.01 -66.13 34.43
CA ASN A 134 11.51 -67.50 34.72
C ASN A 134 11.62 -68.39 33.45
N ALA A 135 12.66 -69.16 33.14
CA ALA A 135 14.07 -69.38 33.48
C ALA A 135 14.56 -70.44 32.44
N GLU A 136 15.88 -70.54 32.25
CA GLU A 136 16.58 -71.63 31.51
C GLU A 136 16.31 -71.69 29.97
N GLU A 137 17.27 -71.93 29.07
CA GLU A 137 18.53 -72.65 29.16
C GLU A 137 19.50 -72.19 28.04
N VAL A 138 20.76 -72.04 28.43
CA VAL A 138 22.04 -72.16 27.72
C VAL A 138 22.04 -72.79 26.30
N SER A 139 22.58 -72.06 25.30
CA SER A 139 23.84 -72.43 24.61
C SER A 139 24.17 -71.50 23.43
N PRO A 140 25.45 -71.09 23.26
CA PRO A 140 25.96 -70.46 22.04
C PRO A 140 26.57 -71.51 21.10
N GLN A 141 26.60 -71.24 19.78
CA GLN A 141 27.82 -71.28 18.93
C GLN A 141 27.52 -71.16 17.42
N PRO A 142 28.54 -70.78 16.61
CA PRO A 142 28.41 -70.10 15.32
C PRO A 142 28.90 -70.95 14.12
N GLU A 143 29.06 -70.27 12.96
CA GLU A 143 29.81 -70.69 11.74
C GLU A 143 29.00 -71.62 10.80
N GLU A 144 28.96 -71.44 9.48
CA GLU A 144 29.98 -71.02 8.50
C GLU A 144 29.31 -70.40 7.25
#